data_AF-A0A950EJH2-F1
#
_entry.id   AF-A0A950EJH2-F1
#
_cell.length_a   1.000
_cell.length_b   1.000
_cell.length_c   1.000
_cell.angle_alpha   90.00
_cell.angle_beta   90.00
_cell.angle_gamma   90.00
#
_symmetry.space_group_name_H-M   'P 1'
#
loop_
_entity.id
_entity.type
_entity.pdbx_description
1 polymer ?
#
loop_
_entity_poly.entity_id
_entity_poly.type
_entity_poly.pdbx_seq_one_letter_code
_entity_poly.pdbx_strand_id
1 'polypeptide(L)'
;MSRTARLWKGVGALMLGGLLLSGVTARAAEPPPLTRQLTELGRQALAQGEPTQARTFFLKALQIDSNNDEAQRALSRLARVRRVAFQEPDASGATMPAPGPAAAPPAGESPAPAPADSPDAPATPAEPAAPNAAVPPAEEPILGVPAPAAEGVPAVERPAQATLEETSRMADILRQQLTSDIRQRQQEAFNLVNSGQPEAALNTLRLAQTVVRSATDVDEPTRNALDRALQAQILGTVRAEERITQDRAEALRREASAEQQLRGLDLLQRNQQTVSTMMVQFDSLMAQGQYNVLYAGGMGDIVATTAPFYEARMLAQRARALAPSHAAPRAGVFVAQTMGFLAQELAYEQLKEFRFMLSFQDVDRAAVPFPDTSTIEYPDADVWKVLSENRIRRYGKAVDLLDRDPKTKSILAKLDEPISMSFANETPLEDVLKYIKSATQGPNDTGIPIYVDPVGLQEAEKTMTSPVTLDLEGVPLKTTLRLLLKQLG
;
A
#
# COMPACT_ATOMS: atom_id res chain seq x y z
N MET A 1 53.38 -8.92 -22.08
CA MET A 1 54.12 -8.28 -20.98
C MET A 1 53.17 -8.18 -19.78
N SER A 2 53.22 -9.18 -18.90
CA SER A 2 53.71 -9.11 -17.49
C SER A 2 52.73 -8.39 -16.55
N ARG A 3 51.80 -9.11 -15.91
CA ARG A 3 51.94 -9.81 -14.58
C ARG A 3 52.25 -8.79 -13.46
N THR A 4 51.42 -8.66 -12.44
CA THR A 4 51.45 -9.59 -11.30
C THR A 4 50.19 -9.53 -10.43
N ALA A 5 49.66 -10.72 -10.15
CA ALA A 5 48.89 -11.07 -8.96
C ALA A 5 49.75 -12.05 -8.13
N ARG A 6 49.65 -11.99 -6.79
CA ARG A 6 49.95 -13.02 -5.77
C ARG A 6 49.52 -12.39 -4.43
N LEU A 7 48.53 -12.83 -3.66
CA LEU A 7 48.09 -14.17 -3.24
C LEU A 7 49.12 -14.82 -2.31
N TRP A 8 48.85 -14.77 -1.00
CA TRP A 8 49.28 -15.78 -0.05
C TRP A 8 48.11 -16.20 0.85
N LYS A 9 47.77 -17.49 0.71
CA LYS A 9 46.89 -18.30 1.55
C LYS A 9 47.78 -19.14 2.48
N GLY A 10 47.24 -19.56 3.62
CA GLY A 10 47.77 -20.66 4.44
C GLY A 10 47.10 -20.71 5.82
N VAL A 11 45.89 -21.29 5.94
CA VAL A 11 45.61 -22.65 6.51
C VAL A 11 45.72 -22.63 8.05
N GLY A 12 44.61 -22.67 8.80
CA GLY A 12 43.89 -23.88 9.26
C GLY A 12 44.30 -24.18 10.73
N ALA A 13 43.50 -24.61 11.70
CA ALA A 13 42.19 -25.25 11.76
C ALA A 13 41.63 -25.14 13.20
N LEU A 14 40.36 -25.52 13.39
CA LEU A 14 39.78 -26.18 14.59
C LEU A 14 40.01 -25.54 15.98
N MET A 15 38.94 -25.14 16.66
CA MET A 15 38.43 -25.90 17.82
C MET A 15 37.08 -25.37 18.32
N LEU A 16 36.18 -26.32 18.53
CA LEU A 16 34.97 -26.27 19.33
C LEU A 16 35.34 -26.27 20.83
N GLY A 17 34.57 -25.55 21.66
CA GLY A 17 34.28 -26.00 23.02
C GLY A 17 35.05 -25.35 24.17
N GLY A 18 34.32 -24.59 24.98
CA GLY A 18 34.26 -24.86 26.42
C GLY A 18 35.15 -24.06 27.37
N LEU A 19 34.47 -23.54 28.39
CA LEU A 19 34.92 -23.30 29.76
C LEU A 19 35.59 -21.96 30.13
N LEU A 20 34.91 -21.33 31.09
CA LEU A 20 35.42 -20.79 32.35
C LEU A 20 36.01 -19.38 32.40
N LEU A 21 35.37 -18.60 33.27
CA LEU A 21 35.91 -17.60 34.18
C LEU A 21 37.41 -17.28 34.05
N SER A 22 37.69 -16.08 33.57
CA SER A 22 38.71 -15.15 34.10
C SER A 22 38.33 -13.77 33.54
N GLY A 23 38.09 -12.72 34.33
CA GLY A 23 38.89 -12.24 35.44
C GLY A 23 39.55 -10.91 35.03
N VAL A 24 38.77 -9.91 34.64
CA VAL A 24 39.24 -8.51 34.58
C VAL A 24 38.60 -7.76 35.74
N THR A 25 39.39 -7.55 36.80
CA THR A 25 39.01 -6.74 37.95
C THR A 25 39.11 -5.26 37.58
N ALA A 26 38.00 -4.69 37.12
CA ALA A 26 37.74 -3.26 37.21
C ALA A 26 36.58 -3.08 38.20
N ARG A 27 36.83 -2.37 39.31
CA ARG A 27 35.83 -2.00 40.32
C ARG A 27 34.65 -1.26 39.65
N ALA A 28 33.56 -1.97 39.42
CA ALA A 28 32.24 -1.39 39.23
C ALA A 28 31.42 -1.74 40.47
N ALA A 29 30.79 -0.74 41.08
CA ALA A 29 29.92 -0.92 42.22
C ALA A 29 28.89 -2.02 41.94
N GLU A 30 28.64 -2.89 42.91
CA GLU A 30 27.55 -3.87 42.82
C GLU A 30 26.29 -3.16 42.33
N PRO A 31 25.61 -3.68 41.28
CA PRO A 31 24.35 -3.10 40.87
C PRO A 31 23.39 -3.15 42.07
N PRO A 32 22.63 -2.07 42.34
CA PRO A 32 21.72 -2.05 43.47
C PRO A 32 20.78 -3.26 43.37
N PRO A 33 20.41 -3.87 44.52
CA PRO A 33 19.54 -5.05 44.53
C PRO A 33 18.28 -4.78 43.70
N LEU A 34 17.81 -5.79 42.97
CA LEU A 34 16.72 -5.66 41.99
C LEU A 34 15.46 -5.01 42.59
N THR A 35 15.20 -5.24 43.87
CA THR A 35 14.14 -4.56 44.63
C THR A 35 14.30 -3.03 44.63
N ARG A 36 15.53 -2.51 44.82
CA ARG A 36 15.81 -1.06 44.76
C ARG A 36 15.59 -0.48 43.37
N GLN A 37 16.00 -1.22 42.33
CA GLN A 37 15.77 -0.80 40.94
C GLN A 37 14.28 -0.68 40.61
N LEU A 38 13.46 -1.64 41.08
CA LEU A 38 12.01 -1.59 40.92
C LEU A 38 11.37 -0.43 41.70
N THR A 39 11.85 -0.13 42.90
CA THR A 39 11.36 1.05 43.64
C THR A 39 11.76 2.37 43.00
N GLU A 40 12.95 2.46 42.39
CA GLU A 40 13.41 3.64 41.66
C GLU A 40 12.60 3.84 40.36
N LEU A 41 12.37 2.78 39.60
CA LEU A 41 11.49 2.80 38.42
C LEU A 41 10.07 3.23 38.80
N GLY A 42 9.54 2.75 39.94
CA GLY A 42 8.26 3.19 40.47
C GLY A 42 8.22 4.70 40.76
N ARG A 43 9.29 5.26 41.34
CA ARG A 43 9.40 6.72 41.59
C ARG A 43 9.52 7.52 40.29
N GLN A 44 10.28 7.02 39.32
CA GLN A 44 10.42 7.66 38.01
C GLN A 44 9.08 7.73 37.28
N ALA A 45 8.32 6.63 37.29
CA ALA A 45 6.98 6.60 36.72
C ALA A 45 6.01 7.59 37.43
N LEU A 46 6.12 7.77 38.75
CA LEU A 46 5.35 8.81 39.46
C LEU A 46 5.75 10.22 39.03
N ALA A 47 7.04 10.49 38.89
CA ALA A 47 7.54 11.80 38.42
C ALA A 47 7.10 12.10 36.98
N GLN A 48 6.89 11.06 36.17
CA GLN A 48 6.37 11.16 34.80
C GLN A 48 4.84 11.24 34.72
N GLY A 49 4.13 11.21 35.84
CA GLY A 49 2.66 11.30 35.84
C GLY A 49 1.96 9.99 35.45
N GLU A 50 2.64 8.84 35.54
CA GLU A 50 2.13 7.51 35.16
C GLU A 50 1.84 6.65 36.42
N PRO A 51 0.76 6.93 37.19
CA PRO A 51 0.50 6.30 38.48
C PRO A 51 0.14 4.80 38.39
N THR A 52 -0.40 4.36 37.25
CA THR A 52 -0.71 2.95 36.96
C THR A 52 0.56 2.14 36.79
N GLN A 53 1.54 2.66 36.05
CA GLN A 53 2.84 2.02 35.86
C GLN A 53 3.66 2.04 37.16
N ALA A 54 3.66 3.16 37.87
CA ALA A 54 4.29 3.23 39.19
C ALA A 54 3.77 2.15 40.15
N ARG A 55 2.45 1.93 40.17
CA ARG A 55 1.81 0.89 40.99
C ARG A 55 2.31 -0.51 40.66
N THR A 56 2.49 -0.85 39.38
CA THR A 56 2.96 -2.19 38.99
C THR A 56 4.40 -2.42 39.42
N PHE A 57 5.27 -1.41 39.31
CA PHE A 57 6.66 -1.49 39.80
C PHE A 57 6.73 -1.69 41.32
N PHE A 58 5.94 -0.94 42.10
CA PHE A 58 5.92 -1.11 43.57
C PHE A 58 5.33 -2.48 44.00
N LEU A 59 4.32 -3.00 43.29
CA LEU A 59 3.81 -4.34 43.56
C LEU A 59 4.84 -5.43 43.26
N LYS A 60 5.57 -5.30 42.15
CA LYS A 60 6.68 -6.22 41.83
C LYS A 60 7.82 -6.13 42.83
N ALA A 61 8.13 -4.94 43.34
CA ALA A 61 9.11 -4.78 44.42
C ALA A 61 8.69 -5.53 45.69
N LEU A 62 7.39 -5.47 46.06
CA LEU A 62 6.86 -6.18 47.23
C LEU A 62 6.72 -7.70 47.05
N GLN A 63 6.59 -8.17 45.81
CA GLN A 63 6.63 -9.61 45.51
C GLN A 63 8.02 -10.22 45.78
N ILE A 64 9.07 -9.41 45.64
CA ILE A 64 10.47 -9.84 45.81
C ILE A 64 10.94 -9.60 47.25
N ASP A 65 10.54 -8.48 47.84
CA ASP A 65 10.81 -8.15 49.24
C ASP A 65 9.54 -7.59 49.89
N SER A 66 8.86 -8.43 50.66
CA SER A 66 7.62 -8.07 51.35
C SER A 66 7.82 -6.97 52.40
N ASN A 67 9.05 -6.79 52.90
CA ASN A 67 9.40 -5.83 53.95
C ASN A 67 9.92 -4.49 53.38
N ASN A 68 9.74 -4.23 52.09
CA ASN A 68 10.13 -2.96 51.49
C ASN A 68 9.19 -1.81 51.89
N ASP A 69 9.57 -1.11 52.96
CA ASP A 69 8.86 0.05 53.52
C ASP A 69 8.56 1.14 52.47
N GLU A 70 9.48 1.38 51.53
CA GLU A 70 9.33 2.45 50.55
C GLU A 70 8.23 2.13 49.54
N ALA A 71 8.18 0.88 49.05
CA ALA A 71 7.15 0.42 48.14
C ALA A 71 5.76 0.43 48.80
N GLN A 72 5.67 0.00 50.07
CA GLN A 72 4.41 0.05 50.83
C GLN A 72 3.92 1.50 51.04
N ARG A 73 4.84 2.42 51.41
CA ARG A 73 4.53 3.85 51.56
C ARG A 73 4.11 4.49 50.23
N ALA A 74 4.74 4.14 49.12
CA ALA A 74 4.38 4.67 47.81
C ALA A 74 2.98 4.21 47.35
N LEU A 75 2.64 2.93 47.56
CA LEU A 75 1.31 2.38 47.24
C LEU A 75 0.18 2.98 48.10
N SER A 76 0.44 3.19 49.39
CA SER A 76 -0.54 3.85 50.27
C SER A 76 -0.78 5.32 49.90
N ARG A 77 0.25 6.05 49.46
CA ARG A 77 0.09 7.41 48.91
C ARG A 77 -0.75 7.41 47.63
N LEU A 78 -0.46 6.51 46.69
CA LEU A 78 -1.25 6.34 45.46
C LEU A 78 -2.73 6.02 45.76
N ALA A 79 -2.99 5.18 46.76
CA ALA A 79 -4.35 4.87 47.19
C ALA A 79 -5.06 6.06 47.85
N ARG A 80 -4.31 6.90 48.61
CA ARG A 80 -4.86 8.10 49.25
C ARG A 80 -5.17 9.20 48.24
N VAL A 81 -4.32 9.43 47.24
CA VAL A 81 -4.57 10.36 46.13
C VAL A 81 -5.84 9.96 45.37
N ARG A 82 -6.05 8.65 45.13
CA ARG A 82 -7.30 8.16 44.53
C ARG A 82 -8.52 8.44 45.41
N ARG A 83 -8.45 8.23 46.73
CA ARG A 83 -9.60 8.50 47.63
C ARG A 83 -9.96 9.99 47.70
N VAL A 84 -8.98 10.88 47.67
CA VAL A 84 -9.22 12.34 47.69
C VAL A 84 -9.88 12.82 46.38
N ALA A 85 -9.57 12.18 45.24
CA ALA A 85 -10.23 12.47 43.97
C ALA A 85 -11.68 11.94 43.86
N PHE A 86 -12.13 11.10 44.80
CA PHE A 86 -13.48 10.52 44.83
C PHE A 86 -14.31 10.96 46.05
N GLN A 87 -13.95 12.08 46.68
CA GLN A 87 -14.70 12.60 47.83
C GLN A 87 -15.40 13.91 47.45
N GLU A 88 -16.67 13.79 47.07
CA GLU A 88 -17.64 14.89 46.93
C GLU A 88 -18.86 14.56 47.82
N PRO A 89 -19.61 15.58 48.29
CA PRO A 89 -20.28 15.56 49.58
C PRO A 89 -21.67 14.91 49.55
N ASP A 90 -22.05 14.48 50.75
CA ASP A 90 -23.40 14.27 51.27
C ASP A 90 -24.37 13.32 50.58
N ALA A 91 -24.87 12.42 51.43
CA ALA A 91 -25.95 11.50 51.21
C ALA A 91 -27.26 12.25 50.94
N SER A 92 -27.90 11.93 49.82
CA SER A 92 -29.37 11.92 49.71
C SER A 92 -29.77 11.03 48.53
N GLY A 93 -30.74 10.15 48.79
CA GLY A 93 -30.92 8.92 48.04
C GLY A 93 -31.53 9.06 46.65
N ALA A 94 -31.26 8.04 45.83
CA ALA A 94 -32.16 7.59 44.78
C ALA A 94 -31.85 6.12 44.47
N THR A 95 -32.87 5.29 44.65
CA THR A 95 -32.92 3.85 44.42
C THR A 95 -32.63 3.49 42.96
N MET A 96 -31.72 2.54 42.73
CA MET A 96 -31.59 1.83 41.45
C MET A 96 -32.70 0.79 41.26
N PRO A 97 -33.22 0.57 40.03
CA PRO A 97 -33.67 -0.73 39.60
C PRO A 97 -32.61 -1.45 38.75
N ALA A 98 -32.56 -2.77 38.88
CA ALA A 98 -31.62 -3.69 38.23
C ALA A 98 -31.83 -3.85 36.71
N PRO A 99 -30.81 -4.28 35.93
CA PRO A 99 -30.93 -4.50 34.49
C PRO A 99 -31.49 -5.90 34.16
N GLY A 100 -32.42 -5.96 33.21
CA GLY A 100 -32.92 -7.19 32.57
C GLY A 100 -32.04 -7.65 31.38
N PRO A 101 -32.20 -8.90 30.90
CA PRO A 101 -31.22 -9.59 30.07
C PRO A 101 -31.30 -9.29 28.56
N ALA A 102 -30.21 -9.66 27.89
CA ALA A 102 -29.84 -9.40 26.50
C ALA A 102 -30.79 -9.98 25.42
N ALA A 103 -30.86 -9.28 24.28
CA ALA A 103 -31.42 -9.78 23.02
C ALA A 103 -30.37 -9.65 21.89
N ALA A 104 -30.30 -10.71 21.07
CA ALA A 104 -29.35 -10.94 19.97
C ALA A 104 -29.71 -10.18 18.67
N PRO A 105 -28.80 -10.08 17.67
CA PRO A 105 -28.96 -9.24 16.48
C PRO A 105 -29.53 -10.01 15.27
N PRO A 106 -30.10 -9.33 14.25
CA PRO A 106 -30.29 -9.93 12.93
C PRO A 106 -29.17 -9.54 11.96
N ALA A 107 -28.80 -10.53 11.13
CA ALA A 107 -27.87 -10.41 10.01
C ALA A 107 -28.64 -10.36 8.68
N GLY A 108 -28.01 -9.73 7.68
CA GLY A 108 -28.16 -10.10 6.27
C GLY A 108 -28.45 -8.94 5.31
N GLU A 109 -27.44 -8.54 4.54
CA GLU A 109 -27.55 -8.46 3.07
C GLU A 109 -26.17 -8.31 2.40
N SER A 110 -25.99 -9.04 1.30
CA SER A 110 -24.77 -9.17 0.49
C SER A 110 -24.95 -8.47 -0.88
N PRO A 111 -23.87 -8.21 -1.66
CA PRO A 111 -23.81 -7.10 -2.63
C PRO A 111 -23.56 -7.48 -4.12
N ALA A 112 -23.45 -6.41 -4.94
CA ALA A 112 -22.74 -6.25 -6.23
C ALA A 112 -23.60 -6.29 -7.53
N PRO A 113 -23.12 -5.86 -8.73
CA PRO A 113 -21.79 -5.31 -9.13
C PRO A 113 -21.79 -4.10 -10.12
N ALA A 114 -20.57 -3.70 -10.55
CA ALA A 114 -20.16 -2.58 -11.43
C ALA A 114 -20.32 -2.80 -12.96
N PRO A 115 -19.99 -1.79 -13.80
CA PRO A 115 -19.17 -2.03 -15.01
C PRO A 115 -18.12 -0.94 -15.37
N ALA A 116 -17.30 -1.22 -16.41
CA ALA A 116 -16.06 -0.58 -16.86
C ALA A 116 -16.14 0.30 -18.16
N ASP A 117 -15.10 1.13 -18.39
CA ASP A 117 -14.49 1.78 -19.61
C ASP A 117 -15.23 1.80 -20.97
N SER A 118 -15.15 2.77 -21.92
CA SER A 118 -14.49 4.08 -22.26
C SER A 118 -14.96 4.43 -23.73
N PRO A 119 -14.61 5.52 -24.49
CA PRO A 119 -14.24 6.93 -24.22
C PRO A 119 -14.90 8.00 -25.17
N ASP A 120 -14.48 9.28 -24.99
CA ASP A 120 -14.32 10.41 -25.96
C ASP A 120 -15.30 11.61 -26.10
N ALA A 121 -14.68 12.81 -25.99
CA ALA A 121 -14.95 14.13 -26.60
C ALA A 121 -15.97 15.13 -25.92
N PRO A 122 -15.79 16.48 -26.06
CA PRO A 122 -15.68 17.37 -24.89
C PRO A 122 -16.65 18.56 -24.80
N ALA A 123 -16.80 19.04 -23.54
CA ALA A 123 -16.91 20.42 -23.05
C ALA A 123 -17.78 21.49 -23.74
N THR A 124 -18.82 21.97 -23.03
CA THR A 124 -19.02 23.40 -22.66
C THR A 124 -19.91 23.51 -21.40
N PRO A 125 -19.70 24.48 -20.47
CA PRO A 125 -20.40 24.52 -19.18
C PRO A 125 -21.75 25.25 -19.21
N ALA A 126 -22.71 24.70 -18.46
CA ALA A 126 -23.98 25.32 -18.11
C ALA A 126 -23.90 26.04 -16.75
N GLU A 127 -24.50 27.23 -16.72
CA GLU A 127 -24.96 27.99 -15.57
C GLU A 127 -26.11 27.27 -14.84
N PRO A 128 -26.30 27.46 -13.52
CA PRO A 128 -27.57 27.15 -12.88
C PRO A 128 -28.26 28.41 -12.31
N ALA A 129 -29.55 28.53 -12.65
CA ALA A 129 -30.50 29.46 -12.05
C ALA A 129 -31.25 28.80 -10.87
N ALA A 130 -31.79 29.61 -9.94
CA ALA A 130 -33.13 29.54 -9.33
C ALA A 130 -33.29 30.60 -8.17
N PRO A 131 -34.49 30.91 -7.64
CA PRO A 131 -35.59 31.62 -8.32
C PRO A 131 -36.38 32.66 -7.44
N ASN A 132 -36.93 33.67 -8.13
CA ASN A 132 -38.27 34.32 -8.08
C ASN A 132 -39.01 34.92 -6.85
N ALA A 133 -39.76 35.98 -7.21
CA ALA A 133 -41.03 36.56 -6.71
C ALA A 133 -40.92 37.83 -5.82
N ALA A 134 -41.58 38.98 -6.06
CA ALA A 134 -42.72 39.31 -6.93
C ALA A 134 -43.04 40.86 -7.00
N VAL A 135 -43.52 41.33 -8.18
CA VAL A 135 -44.67 42.30 -8.44
C VAL A 135 -44.37 43.85 -8.43
N PRO A 136 -45.06 44.74 -9.23
CA PRO A 136 -44.69 45.31 -10.56
C PRO A 136 -44.78 46.90 -10.55
N PRO A 137 -45.26 47.71 -11.53
CA PRO A 137 -45.28 47.72 -13.02
C PRO A 137 -44.81 49.06 -13.70
N ALA A 138 -44.84 49.08 -15.04
CA ALA A 138 -45.35 50.13 -15.98
C ALA A 138 -44.64 51.49 -16.24
N GLU A 139 -44.32 51.67 -17.53
CA GLU A 139 -44.63 52.80 -18.45
C GLU A 139 -44.01 54.20 -18.24
N GLU A 140 -43.24 54.61 -19.27
CA GLU A 140 -42.96 56.00 -19.63
C GLU A 140 -44.25 56.76 -19.98
N PRO A 141 -44.27 58.09 -19.79
CA PRO A 141 -44.34 58.91 -20.99
C PRO A 141 -43.54 60.23 -20.98
N ILE A 142 -43.27 60.67 -22.21
CA ILE A 142 -42.69 61.92 -22.68
C ILE A 142 -43.72 63.06 -22.56
N LEU A 143 -43.35 64.21 -21.99
CA LEU A 143 -43.89 65.56 -22.26
C LEU A 143 -42.81 66.58 -21.81
N GLY A 144 -42.36 67.57 -22.58
CA GLY A 144 -43.12 68.51 -23.39
C GLY A 144 -43.18 69.85 -22.64
N VAL A 145 -42.17 70.70 -22.78
CA VAL A 145 -42.14 72.07 -22.21
C VAL A 145 -42.63 73.06 -23.29
N PRO A 146 -43.72 73.81 -23.07
CA PRO A 146 -44.04 74.96 -23.90
C PRO A 146 -43.53 76.25 -23.25
N ALA A 147 -43.02 77.14 -24.10
CA ALA A 147 -42.82 78.55 -23.79
C ALA A 147 -44.16 79.27 -23.62
N PRO A 148 -44.18 80.40 -22.88
CA PRO A 148 -44.93 81.53 -23.40
C PRO A 148 -44.21 82.89 -23.34
N ALA A 149 -44.71 83.70 -24.26
CA ALA A 149 -44.48 85.09 -24.59
C ALA A 149 -44.25 86.08 -23.43
N ALA A 150 -43.44 87.07 -23.76
CA ALA A 150 -43.25 88.32 -23.05
C ALA A 150 -44.42 89.29 -23.29
N GLU A 151 -44.81 90.03 -22.25
CA GLU A 151 -45.37 91.38 -22.33
C GLU A 151 -45.23 92.09 -20.96
N GLY A 152 -44.85 93.38 -20.99
CA GLY A 152 -45.27 94.39 -19.99
C GLY A 152 -44.35 94.70 -18.79
N VAL A 153 -43.69 95.86 -18.83
CA VAL A 153 -42.97 96.56 -17.73
C VAL A 153 -43.96 97.07 -16.64
N PRO A 154 -43.55 97.39 -15.39
CA PRO A 154 -42.85 98.66 -15.12
C PRO A 154 -41.71 98.60 -14.08
N ALA A 155 -40.83 99.59 -14.20
CA ALA A 155 -39.71 99.88 -13.32
C ALA A 155 -40.15 100.16 -11.87
N VAL A 156 -39.41 99.60 -10.91
CA VAL A 156 -39.36 100.06 -9.52
C VAL A 156 -37.89 100.19 -9.12
N GLU A 157 -37.46 101.44 -8.92
CA GLU A 157 -36.17 101.79 -8.34
C GLU A 157 -36.11 101.36 -6.86
N ARG A 158 -35.09 100.56 -6.47
CA ARG A 158 -34.59 100.41 -5.08
C ARG A 158 -33.09 100.04 -5.06
N PRO A 159 -32.34 100.40 -4.00
CA PRO A 159 -30.93 100.78 -4.10
C PRO A 159 -29.92 99.62 -4.13
N ALA A 160 -28.82 99.85 -4.84
CA ALA A 160 -27.79 98.89 -5.25
C ALA A 160 -26.75 98.52 -4.16
N GLN A 161 -27.17 98.13 -2.95
CA GLN A 161 -26.23 97.65 -1.91
C GLN A 161 -26.61 96.33 -1.20
N ALA A 162 -27.76 95.70 -1.48
CA ALA A 162 -28.17 94.45 -0.84
C ALA A 162 -27.80 93.15 -1.60
N THR A 163 -27.50 93.23 -2.91
CA THR A 163 -27.31 92.04 -3.75
C THR A 163 -25.95 91.36 -3.59
N LEU A 164 -24.91 92.09 -3.19
CA LEU A 164 -23.57 91.55 -2.91
C LEU A 164 -23.48 90.88 -1.53
N GLU A 165 -24.20 91.38 -0.53
CA GLU A 165 -24.27 90.75 0.79
C GLU A 165 -25.17 89.50 0.81
N GLU A 166 -26.23 89.47 0.00
CA GLU A 166 -27.12 88.31 -0.07
C GLU A 166 -26.49 87.15 -0.86
N THR A 167 -25.72 87.46 -1.91
CA THR A 167 -24.93 86.46 -2.65
C THR A 167 -23.78 85.89 -1.82
N SER A 168 -23.12 86.71 -0.98
CA SER A 168 -22.08 86.20 -0.07
C SER A 168 -22.67 85.32 1.04
N ARG A 169 -23.82 85.68 1.61
CA ARG A 169 -24.55 84.82 2.58
C ARG A 169 -24.96 83.48 1.99
N MET A 170 -25.44 83.47 0.75
CA MET A 170 -25.83 82.23 0.06
C MET A 170 -24.61 81.33 -0.20
N ALA A 171 -23.50 81.91 -0.65
CA ALA A 171 -22.24 81.19 -0.84
C ALA A 171 -21.71 80.60 0.48
N ASP A 172 -21.85 81.31 1.60
CA ASP A 172 -21.46 80.84 2.92
C ASP A 172 -22.32 79.65 3.40
N ILE A 173 -23.63 79.68 3.15
CA ILE A 173 -24.54 78.57 3.49
C ILE A 173 -24.19 77.32 2.67
N LEU A 174 -23.99 77.46 1.36
CA LEU A 174 -23.61 76.34 0.48
C LEU A 174 -22.25 75.75 0.88
N ARG A 175 -21.29 76.59 1.29
CA ARG A 175 -20.00 76.14 1.84
C ARG A 175 -20.17 75.33 3.13
N GLN A 176 -21.02 75.79 4.05
CA GLN A 176 -21.31 75.09 5.30
C GLN A 176 -22.00 73.74 5.06
N GLN A 177 -22.95 73.67 4.14
CA GLN A 177 -23.65 72.44 3.77
C GLN A 177 -22.72 71.42 3.11
N LEU A 178 -21.88 71.87 2.16
CA LEU A 178 -20.91 70.98 1.51
C LEU A 178 -19.89 70.44 2.52
N THR A 179 -19.38 71.30 3.40
CA THR A 179 -18.42 70.88 4.44
C THR A 179 -19.03 69.94 5.47
N SER A 180 -20.31 70.08 5.84
CA SER A 180 -20.98 69.14 6.75
C SER A 180 -21.27 67.79 6.09
N ASP A 181 -21.74 67.77 4.84
CA ASP A 181 -21.99 66.53 4.10
C ASP A 181 -20.72 65.71 3.92
N ILE A 182 -19.62 66.38 3.53
CA ILE A 182 -18.32 65.70 3.36
C ILE A 182 -17.82 65.16 4.71
N ARG A 183 -17.92 65.93 5.80
CA ARG A 183 -17.55 65.44 7.13
C ARG A 183 -18.37 64.21 7.53
N GLN A 184 -19.66 64.20 7.24
CA GLN A 184 -20.51 63.05 7.51
C GLN A 184 -20.07 61.81 6.70
N ARG A 185 -19.79 61.97 5.40
CA ARG A 185 -19.27 60.89 4.55
C ARG A 185 -17.88 60.41 4.97
N GLN A 186 -17.02 61.31 5.43
CA GLN A 186 -15.71 60.95 5.98
C GLN A 186 -15.83 60.13 7.27
N GLN A 187 -16.79 60.49 8.13
CA GLN A 187 -17.08 59.74 9.35
C GLN A 187 -17.70 58.37 9.05
N GLU A 188 -18.60 58.29 8.06
CA GLU A 188 -19.16 57.04 7.58
C GLU A 188 -18.07 56.11 7.02
N ALA A 189 -17.18 56.63 6.17
CA ALA A 189 -16.04 55.88 5.66
C ALA A 189 -15.12 55.40 6.78
N PHE A 190 -14.88 56.23 7.81
CA PHE A 190 -14.12 55.82 9.00
C PHE A 190 -14.80 54.65 9.74
N ASN A 191 -16.13 54.71 9.93
CA ASN A 191 -16.90 53.64 10.55
C ASN A 191 -16.86 52.34 9.70
N LEU A 192 -16.89 52.46 8.37
CA LEU A 192 -16.79 51.32 7.44
C LEU A 192 -15.41 50.65 7.48
N VAL A 193 -14.32 51.42 7.63
CA VAL A 193 -12.99 50.82 7.85
C VAL A 193 -12.95 50.08 9.17
N ASN A 194 -13.53 50.64 10.23
CA ASN A 194 -13.59 50.00 11.55
C ASN A 194 -14.47 48.74 11.57
N SER A 195 -15.48 48.66 10.70
CA SER A 195 -16.29 47.45 10.50
C SER A 195 -15.65 46.42 9.57
N GLY A 196 -14.43 46.68 9.07
CA GLY A 196 -13.69 45.77 8.19
C GLY A 196 -14.14 45.83 6.73
N GLN A 197 -14.78 46.91 6.30
CA GLN A 197 -15.25 47.13 4.93
C GLN A 197 -14.52 48.32 4.26
N PRO A 198 -13.20 48.21 4.03
CA PRO A 198 -12.41 49.29 3.45
C PRO A 198 -12.78 49.59 1.99
N GLU A 199 -13.26 48.61 1.22
CA GLU A 199 -13.73 48.80 -0.16
C GLU A 199 -14.97 49.71 -0.22
N ALA A 200 -15.94 49.49 0.67
CA ALA A 200 -17.11 50.35 0.80
C ALA A 200 -16.72 51.76 1.27
N ALA A 201 -15.75 51.87 2.18
CA ALA A 201 -15.18 53.15 2.60
C ALA A 201 -14.49 53.89 1.43
N LEU A 202 -13.78 53.19 0.55
CA LEU A 202 -13.15 53.79 -0.63
C LEU A 202 -14.18 54.30 -1.64
N ASN A 203 -15.25 53.54 -1.85
CA ASN A 203 -16.32 53.95 -2.76
C ASN A 203 -17.06 55.20 -2.26
N THR A 204 -17.36 55.26 -0.95
CA THR A 204 -17.98 56.45 -0.33
C THR A 204 -17.09 57.69 -0.42
N LEU A 205 -15.77 57.55 -0.21
CA LEU A 205 -14.81 58.64 -0.34
C LEU A 205 -14.61 59.11 -1.78
N ARG A 206 -14.56 58.19 -2.76
CA ARG A 206 -14.46 58.53 -4.19
C ARG A 206 -15.72 59.24 -4.69
N LEU A 207 -16.90 58.79 -4.25
CA LEU A 207 -18.16 59.47 -4.56
C LEU A 207 -18.18 60.89 -3.97
N ALA A 208 -17.75 61.06 -2.71
CA ALA A 208 -17.62 62.38 -2.08
C ALA A 208 -16.64 63.29 -2.83
N GLN A 209 -15.54 62.73 -3.35
CA GLN A 209 -14.57 63.45 -4.18
C GLN A 209 -15.19 63.94 -5.50
N THR A 210 -15.99 63.11 -6.17
CA THR A 210 -16.72 63.51 -7.38
C THR A 210 -17.66 64.69 -7.09
N VAL A 211 -18.39 64.65 -5.98
CA VAL A 211 -19.30 65.73 -5.53
C VAL A 211 -18.55 67.04 -5.28
N VAL A 212 -17.38 66.98 -4.62
CA VAL A 212 -16.53 68.17 -4.38
C VAL A 212 -16.03 68.79 -5.68
N ARG A 213 -15.63 67.95 -6.65
CA ARG A 213 -15.09 68.40 -7.94
C ARG A 213 -16.15 68.98 -8.87
N SER A 214 -17.39 68.50 -8.78
CA SER A 214 -18.52 69.00 -9.59
C SER A 214 -19.18 70.26 -9.03
N ALA A 215 -18.93 70.64 -7.77
CA ALA A 215 -19.54 71.82 -7.16
C ALA A 215 -18.94 73.12 -7.72
N THR A 216 -19.66 73.83 -8.58
CA THR A 216 -19.24 75.13 -9.16
C THR A 216 -19.55 76.34 -8.28
N ASP A 217 -20.45 76.18 -7.31
CA ASP A 217 -21.04 77.27 -6.54
C ASP A 217 -20.24 77.63 -5.26
N VAL A 218 -19.10 76.96 -5.05
CA VAL A 218 -18.23 77.12 -3.88
C VAL A 218 -16.85 77.62 -4.32
N ASP A 219 -16.22 78.43 -3.47
CA ASP A 219 -14.91 79.01 -3.70
C ASP A 219 -13.82 77.94 -3.92
N GLU A 220 -12.92 78.21 -4.88
CA GLU A 220 -11.80 77.34 -5.25
C GLU A 220 -10.87 76.94 -4.09
N PRO A 221 -10.48 77.84 -3.15
CA PRO A 221 -9.62 77.44 -2.04
C PRO A 221 -10.30 76.43 -1.10
N THR A 222 -11.62 76.55 -0.85
CA THR A 222 -12.35 75.56 -0.03
C THR A 222 -12.44 74.21 -0.72
N ARG A 223 -12.73 74.15 -2.04
CA ARG A 223 -12.74 72.89 -2.81
C ARG A 223 -11.39 72.19 -2.78
N ASN A 224 -10.30 72.95 -2.96
CA ASN A 224 -8.94 72.42 -2.91
C ASN A 224 -8.53 71.94 -1.50
N ALA A 225 -9.07 72.54 -0.43
CA ALA A 225 -8.87 72.04 0.93
C ALA A 225 -9.60 70.70 1.17
N LEU A 226 -10.85 70.59 0.73
CA LEU A 226 -11.67 69.38 0.85
C LEU A 226 -11.12 68.23 0.00
N ASP A 227 -10.71 68.49 -1.24
CA ASP A 227 -10.12 67.46 -2.12
C ASP A 227 -8.81 66.93 -1.53
N ARG A 228 -7.94 67.78 -0.98
CA ARG A 228 -6.71 67.33 -0.29
C ARG A 228 -7.00 66.48 0.95
N ALA A 229 -8.01 66.85 1.73
CA ALA A 229 -8.43 66.08 2.90
C ALA A 229 -8.98 64.69 2.49
N LEU A 230 -9.82 64.63 1.46
CA LEU A 230 -10.34 63.38 0.91
C LEU A 230 -9.24 62.51 0.30
N GLN A 231 -8.31 63.09 -0.46
CA GLN A 231 -7.16 62.36 -1.01
C GLN A 231 -6.28 61.75 0.08
N ALA A 232 -6.00 62.49 1.15
CA ALA A 232 -5.24 61.98 2.29
C ALA A 232 -5.95 60.80 2.98
N GLN A 233 -7.28 60.90 3.16
CA GLN A 233 -8.07 59.81 3.73
C GLN A 233 -8.12 58.59 2.81
N ILE A 234 -8.29 58.77 1.49
CA ILE A 234 -8.27 57.68 0.50
C ILE A 234 -6.96 56.91 0.57
N LEU A 235 -5.81 57.60 0.61
CA LEU A 235 -4.51 56.95 0.74
C LEU A 235 -4.38 56.17 2.06
N GLY A 236 -4.93 56.71 3.15
CA GLY A 236 -5.02 56.01 4.43
C GLY A 236 -5.88 54.75 4.37
N THR A 237 -7.03 54.81 3.70
CA THR A 237 -7.96 53.68 3.56
C THR A 237 -7.42 52.59 2.63
N VAL A 238 -6.68 52.93 1.57
CA VAL A 238 -6.00 51.93 0.71
C VAL A 238 -4.95 51.14 1.51
N ARG A 239 -4.17 51.82 2.36
CA ARG A 239 -3.20 51.13 3.23
C ARG A 239 -3.90 50.25 4.27
N ALA A 240 -5.04 50.71 4.80
CA ALA A 240 -5.85 49.92 5.72
C ALA A 240 -6.46 48.69 5.04
N GLU A 241 -6.91 48.82 3.79
CA GLU A 241 -7.40 47.70 2.97
C GLU A 241 -6.34 46.63 2.79
N GLU A 242 -5.15 47.02 2.35
CA GLU A 242 -4.03 46.09 2.16
C GLU A 242 -3.69 45.36 3.47
N ARG A 243 -3.66 46.09 4.60
CA ARG A 243 -3.45 45.46 5.91
C ARG A 243 -4.56 44.47 6.28
N ILE A 244 -5.83 44.86 6.14
CA ILE A 244 -6.98 44.00 6.50
C ILE A 244 -7.03 42.75 5.62
N THR A 245 -6.76 42.90 4.32
CA THR A 245 -6.72 41.78 3.37
C THR A 245 -5.56 40.84 3.66
N GLN A 246 -4.38 41.38 4.00
CA GLN A 246 -3.23 40.59 4.47
C GLN A 246 -3.55 39.85 5.78
N ASP A 247 -4.12 40.53 6.78
CA ASP A 247 -4.50 39.92 8.06
C ASP A 247 -5.53 38.79 7.87
N ARG A 248 -6.50 38.96 6.97
CA ARG A 248 -7.47 37.91 6.58
C ARG A 248 -6.79 36.72 5.89
N ALA A 249 -5.88 36.99 4.96
CA ALA A 249 -5.14 35.94 4.28
C ALA A 249 -4.26 35.13 5.26
N GLU A 250 -3.65 35.80 6.23
CA GLU A 250 -2.90 35.13 7.30
C GLU A 250 -3.80 34.29 8.21
N ALA A 251 -4.98 34.81 8.59
CA ALA A 251 -5.94 34.07 9.40
C ALA A 251 -6.39 32.77 8.69
N LEU A 252 -6.75 32.85 7.41
CA LEU A 252 -7.12 31.69 6.60
C LEU A 252 -5.96 30.68 6.47
N ARG A 253 -4.71 31.15 6.31
CA ARG A 253 -3.53 30.28 6.29
C ARG A 253 -3.33 29.55 7.62
N ARG A 254 -3.52 30.25 8.75
CA ARG A 254 -3.42 29.66 10.10
C ARG A 254 -4.50 28.61 10.31
N GLU A 255 -5.75 28.91 9.95
CA GLU A 255 -6.88 27.99 10.05
C GLU A 255 -6.67 26.73 9.18
N ALA A 256 -6.31 26.91 7.91
CA ALA A 256 -6.02 25.79 7.02
C ALA A 256 -4.87 24.90 7.53
N SER A 257 -3.84 25.50 8.13
CA SER A 257 -2.73 24.75 8.75
C SER A 257 -3.18 23.96 9.98
N ALA A 258 -4.06 24.54 10.81
CA ALA A 258 -4.62 23.89 11.99
C ALA A 258 -5.52 22.71 11.60
N GLU A 259 -6.36 22.87 10.57
CA GLU A 259 -7.17 21.77 10.04
C GLU A 259 -6.33 20.62 9.49
N GLN A 260 -5.24 20.93 8.77
CA GLN A 260 -4.32 19.90 8.28
C GLN A 260 -3.65 19.14 9.42
N GLN A 261 -3.26 19.84 10.50
CA GLN A 261 -2.73 19.21 11.71
C GLN A 261 -3.77 18.29 12.38
N LEU A 262 -5.01 18.76 12.53
CA LEU A 262 -6.10 17.95 13.10
C LEU A 262 -6.38 16.69 12.28
N ARG A 263 -6.44 16.80 10.95
CA ARG A 263 -6.58 15.63 10.06
C ARG A 263 -5.41 14.66 10.20
N GLY A 264 -4.18 15.17 10.31
CA GLY A 264 -2.99 14.36 10.53
C GLY A 264 -3.03 13.58 11.85
N LEU A 265 -3.48 14.23 12.93
CA LEU A 265 -3.63 13.60 14.25
C LEU A 265 -4.75 12.54 14.26
N ASP A 266 -5.89 12.82 13.63
CA ASP A 266 -6.98 11.85 13.51
C ASP A 266 -6.54 10.60 12.72
N LEU A 267 -5.84 10.78 11.59
CA LEU A 267 -5.25 9.66 10.84
C LEU A 267 -4.26 8.85 11.69
N LEU A 268 -3.39 9.52 12.45
CA LEU A 268 -2.45 8.85 13.35
C LEU A 268 -3.20 8.02 14.41
N GLN A 269 -4.23 8.58 15.03
CA GLN A 269 -5.04 7.89 16.04
C GLN A 269 -5.78 6.68 15.45
N ARG A 270 -6.39 6.83 14.27
CA ARG A 270 -7.04 5.70 13.56
C ARG A 270 -6.04 4.61 13.21
N ASN A 271 -4.84 4.98 12.77
CA ASN A 271 -3.77 4.01 12.50
C ASN A 271 -3.34 3.29 13.78
N GLN A 272 -3.20 3.99 14.91
CA GLN A 272 -2.87 3.38 16.20
C GLN A 272 -3.96 2.40 16.67
N GLN A 273 -5.24 2.76 16.55
CA GLN A 273 -6.36 1.87 16.87
C GLN A 273 -6.37 0.64 15.97
N THR A 274 -6.18 0.83 14.67
CA THR A 274 -6.13 -0.27 13.69
C THR A 274 -4.98 -1.22 14.00
N VAL A 275 -3.79 -0.69 14.29
CA VAL A 275 -2.62 -1.47 14.71
C VAL A 275 -2.90 -2.24 16.00
N SER A 276 -3.54 -1.61 17.00
CA SER A 276 -3.91 -2.28 18.24
C SER A 276 -4.84 -3.47 17.99
N THR A 277 -5.87 -3.30 17.16
CA THR A 277 -6.80 -4.39 16.79
C THR A 277 -6.08 -5.53 16.06
N MET A 278 -5.17 -5.20 15.14
CA MET A 278 -4.33 -6.20 14.47
C MET A 278 -3.43 -6.94 15.45
N MET A 279 -2.91 -6.29 16.50
CA MET A 279 -2.07 -6.97 17.49
C MET A 279 -2.87 -7.88 18.42
N VAL A 280 -4.12 -7.53 18.76
CA VAL A 280 -5.01 -8.45 19.49
C VAL A 280 -5.31 -9.71 18.67
N GLN A 281 -5.61 -9.54 17.38
CA GLN A 281 -5.81 -10.66 16.46
C GLN A 281 -4.53 -11.49 16.28
N PHE A 282 -3.36 -10.84 16.24
CA PHE A 282 -2.06 -11.50 16.20
C PHE A 282 -1.88 -12.41 17.42
N ASP A 283 -2.14 -11.92 18.62
CA ASP A 283 -2.01 -12.71 19.85
C ASP A 283 -2.95 -13.92 19.83
N SER A 284 -4.17 -13.76 19.30
CA SER A 284 -5.11 -14.88 19.17
C SER A 284 -4.61 -15.96 18.18
N LEU A 285 -4.03 -15.56 17.05
CA LEU A 285 -3.45 -16.49 16.07
C LEU A 285 -2.20 -17.18 16.61
N MET A 286 -1.35 -16.45 17.36
CA MET A 286 -0.19 -17.03 18.03
C MET A 286 -0.62 -18.09 19.05
N ALA A 287 -1.63 -17.81 19.86
CA ALA A 287 -2.18 -18.77 20.82
C ALA A 287 -2.80 -19.98 20.12
N GLN A 288 -3.52 -19.77 19.02
CA GLN A 288 -4.09 -20.86 18.21
C GLN A 288 -2.99 -21.74 17.61
N GLY A 289 -1.93 -21.15 17.04
CA GLY A 289 -0.80 -21.91 16.51
C GLY A 289 -0.11 -22.74 17.58
N GLN A 290 0.10 -22.17 18.77
CA GLN A 290 0.65 -22.90 19.92
C GLN A 290 -0.26 -24.06 20.32
N TYR A 291 -1.56 -23.83 20.42
CA TYR A 291 -2.53 -24.89 20.74
C TYR A 291 -2.50 -26.01 19.70
N ASN A 292 -2.51 -25.67 18.40
CA ASN A 292 -2.49 -26.65 17.32
C ASN A 292 -1.24 -27.53 17.37
N VAL A 293 -0.07 -26.93 17.62
CA VAL A 293 1.20 -27.67 17.76
C VAL A 293 1.18 -28.61 18.95
N LEU A 294 0.68 -28.14 20.11
CA LEU A 294 0.59 -28.95 21.32
C LEU A 294 -0.44 -30.08 21.18
N TYR A 295 -1.57 -29.83 20.50
CA TYR A 295 -2.62 -30.81 20.29
C TYR A 295 -2.26 -31.88 19.26
N ALA A 296 -1.63 -31.49 18.15
CA ALA A 296 -1.23 -32.42 17.09
C ALA A 296 -0.02 -33.29 17.46
N GLY A 297 0.77 -32.89 18.47
CA GLY A 297 1.85 -33.74 19.01
C GLY A 297 2.88 -34.18 17.97
N GLY A 298 3.21 -33.31 17.01
CA GLY A 298 4.19 -33.56 15.95
C GLY A 298 3.79 -34.57 14.87
N MET A 299 2.65 -35.26 15.01
CA MET A 299 2.11 -36.19 14.02
C MET A 299 0.83 -35.62 13.37
N GLY A 300 0.92 -35.25 12.11
CA GLY A 300 -0.22 -34.69 11.36
C GLY A 300 0.23 -33.84 10.17
N ASP A 301 -0.69 -33.04 9.65
CA ASP A 301 -0.35 -32.05 8.61
C ASP A 301 0.40 -30.87 9.24
N ILE A 302 1.73 -30.87 9.06
CA ILE A 302 2.65 -29.85 9.57
C ILE A 302 2.30 -28.47 8.99
N VAL A 303 1.81 -28.41 7.76
CA VAL A 303 1.44 -27.15 7.11
C VAL A 303 0.19 -26.58 7.76
N ALA A 304 -0.85 -27.40 7.95
CA ALA A 304 -2.10 -26.96 8.57
C ALA A 304 -1.92 -26.53 10.03
N THR A 305 -1.12 -27.29 10.80
CA THR A 305 -0.89 -27.00 12.23
C THR A 305 -0.12 -25.70 12.45
N THR A 306 0.80 -25.35 11.54
CA THR A 306 1.63 -24.14 11.64
C THR A 306 1.10 -22.93 10.87
N ALA A 307 0.00 -23.09 10.12
CA ALA A 307 -0.65 -22.01 9.37
C ALA A 307 -0.97 -20.75 10.20
N PRO A 308 -1.47 -20.84 11.47
CA PRO A 308 -1.76 -19.64 12.25
C PRO A 308 -0.54 -18.74 12.50
N PHE A 309 0.67 -19.30 12.61
CA PHE A 309 1.90 -18.51 12.75
C PHE A 309 2.22 -17.71 11.49
N TYR A 310 1.95 -18.29 10.31
CA TYR A 310 2.11 -17.58 9.04
C TYR A 310 1.10 -16.43 8.93
N GLU A 311 -0.16 -16.67 9.28
CA GLU A 311 -1.20 -15.63 9.28
C GLU A 311 -0.88 -14.51 10.27
N ALA A 312 -0.43 -14.85 11.48
CA ALA A 312 0.04 -13.90 12.48
C ALA A 312 1.18 -13.04 11.92
N ARG A 313 2.17 -13.64 11.25
CA ARG A 313 3.25 -12.90 10.60
C ARG A 313 2.72 -11.91 9.57
N MET A 314 1.79 -12.33 8.70
CA MET A 314 1.20 -11.46 7.67
C MET A 314 0.47 -10.28 8.30
N LEU A 315 -0.24 -10.51 9.40
CA LEU A 315 -0.95 -9.48 10.15
C LEU A 315 0.03 -8.48 10.78
N ALA A 316 1.13 -8.96 11.37
CA ALA A 316 2.19 -8.12 11.91
C ALA A 316 2.91 -7.29 10.83
N GLN A 317 3.08 -7.83 9.63
CA GLN A 317 3.62 -7.08 8.49
C GLN A 317 2.70 -5.94 8.07
N ARG A 318 1.38 -6.17 8.02
CA ARG A 318 0.38 -5.12 7.72
C ARG A 318 0.38 -4.03 8.80
N ALA A 319 0.38 -4.42 10.07
CA ALA A 319 0.47 -3.48 11.18
C ALA A 319 1.77 -2.64 11.13
N ARG A 320 2.89 -3.27 10.75
CA ARG A 320 4.17 -2.57 10.57
C ARG A 320 4.14 -1.58 9.41
N ALA A 321 3.42 -1.88 8.33
CA ALA A 321 3.27 -0.94 7.21
C ALA A 321 2.50 0.32 7.62
N LEU A 322 1.49 0.19 8.48
CA LEU A 322 0.75 1.32 9.05
C LEU A 322 1.57 2.12 10.07
N ALA A 323 2.44 1.44 10.83
CA ALA A 323 3.23 2.04 11.90
C ALA A 323 4.70 1.55 11.90
N PRO A 324 5.56 2.03 10.98
CA PRO A 324 6.92 1.50 10.79
C PRO A 324 7.88 1.69 11.96
N SER A 325 7.66 2.76 12.75
CA SER A 325 8.46 3.12 13.93
C SER A 325 8.06 2.32 15.18
N HIS A 326 6.84 1.77 15.22
CA HIS A 326 6.37 1.04 16.39
C HIS A 326 7.11 -0.30 16.56
N ALA A 327 7.56 -0.56 17.80
CA ALA A 327 8.32 -1.77 18.12
C ALA A 327 7.47 -3.04 18.08
N ALA A 328 6.20 -2.98 18.49
CA ALA A 328 5.35 -4.16 18.64
C ALA A 328 5.12 -4.90 17.32
N PRO A 329 4.67 -4.25 16.21
CA PRO A 329 4.51 -4.94 14.93
C PRO A 329 5.84 -5.46 14.36
N ARG A 330 6.94 -4.73 14.58
CA ARG A 330 8.28 -5.16 14.17
C ARG A 330 8.70 -6.45 14.87
N ALA A 331 8.51 -6.52 16.18
CA ALA A 331 8.78 -7.72 16.96
C ALA A 331 7.82 -8.86 16.58
N GLY A 332 6.54 -8.57 16.36
CA GLY A 332 5.53 -9.55 15.98
C GLY A 332 5.89 -10.31 14.70
N VAL A 333 6.42 -9.62 13.67
CA VAL A 333 6.90 -10.29 12.44
C VAL A 333 8.00 -11.31 12.75
N PHE A 334 8.97 -10.93 13.58
CA PHE A 334 10.09 -11.79 13.94
C PHE A 334 9.63 -12.97 14.81
N VAL A 335 8.81 -12.72 15.82
CA VAL A 335 8.32 -13.75 16.75
C VAL A 335 7.45 -14.77 16.01
N ALA A 336 6.48 -14.33 15.21
CA ALA A 336 5.63 -15.27 14.46
C ALA A 336 6.44 -16.08 13.45
N GLN A 337 7.41 -15.46 12.76
CA GLN A 337 8.30 -16.18 11.85
C GLN A 337 9.13 -17.25 12.58
N THR A 338 9.79 -16.88 13.67
CA THR A 338 10.68 -17.79 14.41
C THR A 338 9.91 -18.91 15.09
N MET A 339 8.75 -18.60 15.68
CA MET A 339 7.87 -19.61 16.29
C MET A 339 7.30 -20.58 15.25
N GLY A 340 6.89 -20.08 14.07
CA GLY A 340 6.43 -20.94 12.98
C GLY A 340 7.50 -21.92 12.52
N PHE A 341 8.72 -21.44 12.24
CA PHE A 341 9.83 -22.32 11.85
C PHE A 341 10.22 -23.29 12.96
N LEU A 342 10.30 -22.83 14.22
CA LEU A 342 10.61 -23.69 15.35
C LEU A 342 9.57 -24.83 15.49
N ALA A 343 8.29 -24.51 15.38
CA ALA A 343 7.23 -25.51 15.43
C ALA A 343 7.34 -26.54 14.29
N GLN A 344 7.66 -26.09 13.08
CA GLN A 344 7.88 -26.99 11.94
C GLN A 344 9.09 -27.91 12.17
N GLU A 345 10.22 -27.37 12.63
CA GLU A 345 11.42 -28.17 12.91
C GLU A 345 11.17 -29.22 13.98
N LEU A 346 10.50 -28.86 15.09
CA LEU A 346 10.15 -29.81 16.15
C LEU A 346 9.22 -30.93 15.63
N ALA A 347 8.30 -30.61 14.72
CA ALA A 347 7.44 -31.62 14.10
C ALA A 347 8.21 -32.54 13.14
N TYR A 348 9.14 -31.98 12.34
CA TYR A 348 10.00 -32.79 11.48
C TYR A 348 10.95 -33.69 12.26
N GLU A 349 11.45 -33.24 13.41
CA GLU A 349 12.29 -34.04 14.30
C GLU A 349 11.52 -35.26 14.81
N GLN A 350 10.32 -35.06 15.35
CA GLN A 350 9.46 -36.18 15.79
C GLN A 350 9.11 -37.12 14.63
N LEU A 351 8.82 -36.58 13.44
CA LEU A 351 8.53 -37.39 12.26
C LEU A 351 9.75 -38.23 11.83
N LYS A 352 10.96 -37.66 11.90
CA LYS A 352 12.21 -38.38 11.62
C LYS A 352 12.41 -39.53 12.61
N GLU A 353 12.24 -39.28 13.90
CA GLU A 353 12.35 -40.29 14.95
C GLU A 353 11.35 -41.44 14.73
N PHE A 354 10.08 -41.11 14.48
CA PHE A 354 9.05 -42.10 14.24
C PHE A 354 9.34 -42.94 13.00
N ARG A 355 9.69 -42.31 11.87
CA ARG A 355 10.01 -43.02 10.63
C ARG A 355 11.29 -43.84 10.73
N PHE A 356 12.26 -43.37 11.49
CA PHE A 356 13.46 -44.12 11.82
C PHE A 356 13.09 -45.43 12.53
N MET A 357 12.29 -45.36 13.60
CA MET A 357 11.83 -46.55 14.32
C MET A 357 11.03 -47.51 13.44
N LEU A 358 10.13 -46.99 12.59
CA LEU A 358 9.39 -47.81 11.62
C LEU A 358 10.34 -48.52 10.64
N SER A 359 11.37 -47.84 10.15
CA SER A 359 12.34 -48.47 9.25
C SER A 359 13.13 -49.60 9.93
N PHE A 360 13.48 -49.45 11.20
CA PHE A 360 14.10 -50.54 11.97
C PHE A 360 13.13 -51.70 12.22
N GLN A 361 11.86 -51.41 12.46
CA GLN A 361 10.82 -52.44 12.56
C GLN A 361 10.67 -53.21 11.24
N ASP A 362 10.77 -52.55 10.09
CA ASP A 362 10.74 -53.21 8.78
C ASP A 362 11.97 -54.10 8.56
N VAL A 363 13.14 -53.69 9.03
CA VAL A 363 14.36 -54.54 9.02
C VAL A 363 14.16 -55.78 9.88
N ASP A 364 13.64 -55.64 11.10
CA ASP A 364 13.35 -56.78 11.98
C ASP A 364 12.32 -57.71 11.35
N ARG A 365 11.29 -57.15 10.71
CA ARG A 365 10.27 -57.91 9.98
C ARG A 365 10.87 -58.69 8.81
N ALA A 366 11.79 -58.08 8.04
CA ALA A 366 12.48 -58.74 6.94
C ALA A 366 13.49 -59.79 7.41
N ALA A 367 14.03 -59.62 8.63
CA ALA A 367 14.94 -60.56 9.26
C ALA A 367 14.25 -61.81 9.81
N VAL A 368 12.91 -61.82 9.92
CA VAL A 368 12.14 -63.03 10.29
C VAL A 368 12.43 -64.13 9.27
N PRO A 369 13.10 -65.24 9.67
CA PRO A 369 13.43 -66.30 8.74
C PRO A 369 12.17 -66.97 8.20
N PHE A 370 12.21 -67.37 6.94
CA PHE A 370 11.17 -68.24 6.39
C PHE A 370 11.30 -69.61 7.08
N PRO A 371 10.21 -70.20 7.60
CA PRO A 371 10.27 -71.54 8.14
C PRO A 371 10.58 -72.54 7.03
N ASP A 372 11.65 -73.33 7.18
CA ASP A 372 12.08 -74.39 6.24
C ASP A 372 10.99 -75.46 6.00
N THR A 373 9.92 -75.46 6.79
CA THR A 373 8.74 -76.32 6.61
C THR A 373 7.82 -75.86 5.47
N SER A 374 8.00 -74.65 4.96
CA SER A 374 7.30 -74.14 3.78
C SER A 374 8.16 -74.39 2.55
N THR A 375 7.81 -75.38 1.72
CA THR A 375 8.44 -75.55 0.40
C THR A 375 8.33 -74.25 -0.39
N ILE A 376 9.43 -73.80 -1.00
CA ILE A 376 9.40 -72.68 -1.94
C ILE A 376 8.66 -73.15 -3.19
N GLU A 377 7.36 -72.90 -3.23
CA GLU A 377 6.53 -73.15 -4.40
C GLU A 377 6.69 -71.97 -5.37
N TYR A 378 7.38 -72.23 -6.48
CA TYR A 378 7.39 -71.28 -7.58
C TYR A 378 5.99 -71.20 -8.17
N PRO A 379 5.47 -70.00 -8.46
CA PRO A 379 4.19 -69.87 -9.12
C PRO A 379 4.26 -70.44 -10.54
N ASP A 380 3.11 -70.86 -11.06
CA ASP A 380 2.99 -71.45 -12.40
C ASP A 380 3.57 -70.55 -13.50
N ALA A 381 3.93 -71.15 -14.63
CA ALA A 381 4.54 -70.45 -15.77
C ALA A 381 3.69 -69.26 -16.28
N ASP A 382 2.37 -69.35 -16.16
CA ASP A 382 1.45 -68.27 -16.55
C ASP A 382 1.63 -67.01 -15.70
N VAL A 383 1.91 -67.16 -14.41
CA VAL A 383 2.16 -66.02 -13.50
C VAL A 383 3.46 -65.32 -13.90
N TRP A 384 4.51 -66.09 -14.21
CA TRP A 384 5.77 -65.55 -14.70
C TRP A 384 5.62 -64.83 -16.04
N LYS A 385 4.78 -65.33 -16.92
CA LYS A 385 4.46 -64.69 -18.20
C LYS A 385 3.77 -63.34 -17.97
N VAL A 386 2.75 -63.29 -17.12
CA VAL A 386 2.03 -62.04 -16.79
C VAL A 386 2.97 -61.02 -16.14
N LEU A 387 3.82 -61.45 -15.20
CA LEU A 387 4.82 -60.58 -14.57
C LEU A 387 5.81 -60.02 -15.61
N SER A 388 6.27 -60.86 -16.53
CA SER A 388 7.18 -60.47 -17.61
C SER A 388 6.53 -59.49 -18.57
N GLU A 389 5.30 -59.74 -18.99
CA GLU A 389 4.52 -58.85 -19.85
C GLU A 389 4.27 -57.49 -19.18
N ASN A 390 3.92 -57.48 -17.89
CA ASN A 390 3.73 -56.25 -17.13
C ASN A 390 5.04 -55.44 -17.03
N ARG A 391 6.18 -56.11 -16.82
CA ARG A 391 7.50 -55.48 -16.81
C ARG A 391 7.86 -54.91 -18.18
N ILE A 392 7.66 -55.67 -19.25
CA ILE A 392 7.95 -55.24 -20.63
C ILE A 392 7.02 -54.09 -21.02
N ARG A 393 5.75 -54.12 -20.62
CA ARG A 393 4.81 -53.01 -20.87
C ARG A 393 5.23 -51.74 -20.15
N ARG A 394 5.64 -51.83 -18.87
CA ARG A 394 6.01 -50.68 -18.04
C ARG A 394 7.40 -50.13 -18.36
N TYR A 395 8.37 -51.01 -18.62
CA TYR A 395 9.79 -50.65 -18.74
C TYR A 395 10.42 -51.05 -20.08
N GLY A 396 9.80 -51.90 -20.90
CA GLY A 396 10.39 -52.44 -22.13
C GLY A 396 10.63 -51.42 -23.25
N LYS A 397 9.95 -50.27 -23.22
CA LYS A 397 10.26 -49.10 -24.08
C LYS A 397 11.15 -48.05 -23.40
N ALA A 398 11.28 -48.11 -22.07
CA ALA A 398 11.98 -47.10 -21.27
C ALA A 398 13.46 -47.39 -21.09
N VAL A 399 13.93 -48.59 -21.47
CA VAL A 399 15.35 -48.96 -21.41
C VAL A 399 15.97 -48.93 -22.81
N ASP A 400 15.88 -47.77 -23.49
CA ASP A 400 16.93 -47.40 -24.44
C ASP A 400 17.98 -46.69 -23.56
N LEU A 401 19.08 -47.37 -23.24
CA LEU A 401 20.15 -46.86 -22.36
C LEU A 401 20.83 -45.59 -22.91
N LEU A 402 20.46 -45.20 -24.13
CA LEU A 402 20.85 -43.98 -24.80
C LEU A 402 19.63 -43.04 -24.80
N ASP A 403 19.69 -41.96 -24.02
CA ASP A 403 18.70 -40.87 -24.09
C ASP A 403 18.74 -40.23 -25.48
N ARG A 404 17.95 -40.77 -26.42
CA ARG A 404 17.85 -40.22 -27.77
C ARG A 404 16.94 -39.00 -27.78
N ASP A 405 17.41 -37.92 -28.39
CA ASP A 405 16.66 -36.70 -28.68
C ASP A 405 15.31 -37.04 -29.37
N PRO A 406 14.19 -36.36 -29.06
CA PRO A 406 12.89 -36.56 -29.71
C PRO A 406 12.97 -36.62 -31.24
N LYS A 407 13.86 -35.84 -31.88
CA LYS A 407 14.06 -35.87 -33.34
C LYS A 407 14.72 -37.16 -33.82
N THR A 408 15.62 -37.74 -33.04
CA THR A 408 16.22 -39.04 -33.34
C THR A 408 15.19 -40.17 -33.21
N LYS A 409 14.31 -40.09 -32.21
CA LYS A 409 13.22 -41.06 -32.03
C LYS A 409 12.24 -41.06 -33.20
N SER A 410 11.89 -39.88 -33.73
CA SER A 410 11.00 -39.78 -34.89
C SER A 410 11.65 -40.30 -36.18
N ILE A 411 12.96 -40.09 -36.37
CA ILE A 411 13.69 -40.65 -37.52
C ILE A 411 13.72 -42.19 -37.45
N LEU A 412 13.98 -42.78 -36.28
CA LEU A 412 13.99 -44.23 -36.13
C LEU A 412 12.62 -44.86 -36.37
N ALA A 413 11.56 -44.22 -35.90
CA ALA A 413 10.19 -44.66 -36.18
C ALA A 413 9.92 -44.70 -37.69
N LYS A 414 10.35 -43.67 -38.44
CA LYS A 414 10.23 -43.63 -39.91
C LYS A 414 11.10 -44.67 -40.62
N LEU A 415 12.27 -44.99 -40.07
CA LEU A 415 13.12 -46.06 -40.61
C LEU A 415 12.52 -47.46 -40.36
N ASP A 416 11.64 -47.60 -39.37
CA ASP A 416 10.93 -48.85 -39.07
C ASP A 416 9.65 -49.03 -39.92
N GLU A 417 9.18 -47.99 -40.59
CA GLU A 417 8.01 -48.06 -41.47
C GLU A 417 8.31 -48.90 -42.73
N PRO A 418 7.38 -49.78 -43.16
CA PRO A 418 7.54 -50.55 -44.37
C PRO A 418 7.35 -49.65 -45.60
N ILE A 419 8.37 -49.58 -46.45
CA ILE A 419 8.35 -48.82 -47.70
C ILE A 419 8.60 -49.77 -48.86
N SER A 420 7.77 -49.68 -49.89
CA SER A 420 7.96 -50.46 -51.13
C SER A 420 9.17 -49.93 -51.89
N MET A 421 10.17 -50.78 -52.14
CA MET A 421 11.34 -50.45 -52.94
C MET A 421 11.40 -51.37 -54.15
N SER A 422 10.80 -50.94 -55.26
CA SER A 422 10.70 -51.72 -56.50
C SER A 422 11.64 -51.16 -57.58
N PHE A 423 12.95 -51.31 -57.39
CA PHE A 423 14.01 -50.91 -58.33
C PHE A 423 14.55 -52.13 -59.09
N ALA A 424 13.72 -52.68 -59.99
CA ALA A 424 14.04 -53.86 -60.77
C ALA A 424 15.13 -53.64 -61.85
N ASN A 425 15.33 -52.40 -62.28
CA ASN A 425 16.35 -52.00 -63.27
C ASN A 425 17.54 -51.30 -62.59
N GLU A 426 18.69 -51.22 -63.27
CA GLU A 426 19.88 -50.50 -62.78
C GLU A 426 19.56 -49.01 -62.55
N THR A 427 19.33 -48.63 -61.30
CA THR A 427 19.00 -47.25 -60.91
C THR A 427 20.17 -46.60 -60.18
N PRO A 428 20.52 -45.34 -60.47
CA PRO A 428 21.60 -44.66 -59.78
C PRO A 428 21.23 -44.42 -58.32
N LEU A 429 22.21 -44.60 -57.42
CA LEU A 429 22.03 -44.43 -55.97
C LEU A 429 21.37 -43.09 -55.61
N GLU A 430 21.72 -42.01 -56.32
CA GLU A 430 21.14 -40.68 -56.10
C GLU A 430 19.61 -40.67 -56.20
N ASP A 431 19.04 -41.35 -57.20
CA ASP A 431 17.60 -41.37 -57.43
C ASP A 431 16.87 -42.22 -56.40
N VAL A 432 17.51 -43.28 -55.91
CA VAL A 432 16.97 -44.08 -54.80
C VAL A 432 16.95 -43.28 -53.50
N LEU A 433 18.00 -42.50 -53.21
CA LEU A 433 18.03 -41.65 -52.02
C LEU A 433 17.01 -40.51 -52.08
N LYS A 434 16.77 -39.94 -53.27
CA LYS A 434 15.69 -38.98 -53.50
C LYS A 434 14.32 -39.61 -53.29
N TYR A 435 14.11 -40.83 -53.77
CA TYR A 435 12.89 -41.60 -53.55
C TYR A 435 12.66 -41.88 -52.05
N ILE A 436 13.68 -42.30 -51.30
CA ILE A 436 13.55 -42.52 -49.86
C ILE A 436 13.18 -41.21 -49.14
N LYS A 437 13.80 -40.10 -49.54
CA LYS A 437 13.47 -38.79 -48.98
C LYS A 437 12.03 -38.36 -49.28
N SER A 438 11.49 -38.68 -50.46
CA SER A 438 10.09 -38.36 -50.82
C SER A 438 9.08 -39.31 -50.19
N ALA A 439 9.36 -40.61 -50.17
CA ALA A 439 8.50 -41.65 -49.59
C ALA A 439 8.37 -41.53 -48.06
N THR A 440 9.35 -40.92 -47.39
CA THR A 440 9.33 -40.69 -45.94
C THR A 440 8.80 -39.31 -45.54
N GLN A 441 8.25 -38.53 -46.50
CA GLN A 441 7.61 -37.25 -46.21
C GLN A 441 6.30 -37.47 -45.47
N GLY A 442 6.12 -36.71 -44.40
CA GLY A 442 4.88 -36.72 -43.61
C GLY A 442 4.21 -35.37 -43.64
N PRO A 443 2.97 -35.25 -43.12
CA PRO A 443 2.21 -34.00 -43.11
C PRO A 443 2.95 -32.80 -42.46
N ASN A 444 3.89 -33.07 -41.55
CA ASN A 444 4.62 -32.07 -40.78
C ASN A 444 6.16 -32.12 -40.98
N ASP A 445 6.68 -32.96 -41.88
CA ASP A 445 8.14 -33.18 -42.04
C ASP A 445 8.55 -33.33 -43.52
N THR A 446 9.68 -32.73 -43.89
CA THR A 446 10.24 -32.74 -45.26
C THR A 446 10.96 -34.06 -45.65
N GLY A 447 10.64 -35.17 -44.96
CA GLY A 447 11.30 -36.47 -45.14
C GLY A 447 12.58 -36.63 -44.32
N ILE A 448 13.18 -37.82 -44.32
CA ILE A 448 14.42 -38.09 -43.59
C ILE A 448 15.57 -37.27 -44.22
N PRO A 449 16.32 -36.46 -43.45
CA PRO A 449 17.49 -35.77 -43.95
C PRO A 449 18.63 -36.78 -44.16
N ILE A 450 19.01 -37.01 -45.42
CA ILE A 450 20.07 -37.94 -45.81
C ILE A 450 21.29 -37.13 -46.25
N TYR A 451 22.44 -37.41 -45.64
CA TYR A 451 23.75 -36.96 -46.09
C TYR A 451 24.59 -38.19 -46.41
N VAL A 452 25.23 -38.19 -47.56
CA VAL A 452 26.15 -39.25 -47.97
C VAL A 452 27.56 -38.70 -47.91
N ASP A 453 28.45 -39.45 -47.27
CA ASP A 453 29.85 -39.08 -47.14
C ASP A 453 30.59 -39.31 -48.47
N PRO A 454 31.15 -38.26 -49.10
CA PRO A 454 31.89 -38.41 -50.35
C PRO A 454 33.19 -39.23 -50.19
N VAL A 455 33.80 -39.24 -49.00
CA VAL A 455 35.03 -40.02 -48.75
C VAL A 455 34.70 -41.50 -48.69
N GLY A 456 33.63 -41.89 -47.99
CA GLY A 456 33.18 -43.28 -47.91
C GLY A 456 32.78 -43.87 -49.27
N LEU A 457 32.19 -43.07 -50.16
CA LEU A 457 31.93 -43.49 -51.54
C LEU A 457 33.23 -43.72 -52.34
N GLN A 458 34.23 -42.86 -52.15
CA GLN A 458 35.52 -42.99 -52.83
C GLN A 458 36.31 -44.20 -52.34
N GLU A 459 36.28 -44.51 -51.05
CA GLU A 459 36.89 -45.72 -50.47
C GLU A 459 36.25 -47.02 -50.99
N ALA A 460 34.94 -46.99 -51.28
CA ALA A 460 34.24 -48.10 -51.91
C ALA A 460 34.42 -48.15 -53.44
N GLU A 461 35.21 -47.24 -54.02
CA GLU A 461 35.37 -47.06 -55.48
C GLU A 461 34.02 -46.83 -56.21
N LYS A 462 33.04 -46.20 -55.53
CA LYS A 462 31.70 -45.89 -56.05
C LYS A 462 31.45 -44.39 -56.14
N THR A 463 30.43 -44.03 -56.92
CA THR A 463 29.95 -42.66 -57.06
C THR A 463 28.43 -42.62 -56.88
N MET A 464 27.85 -41.41 -56.77
CA MET A 464 26.40 -41.20 -56.67
C MET A 464 25.62 -41.77 -57.88
N THR A 465 26.30 -42.01 -58.99
CA THR A 465 25.73 -42.59 -60.21
C THR A 465 25.91 -44.12 -60.28
N SER A 466 26.48 -44.76 -59.26
CA SER A 466 26.63 -46.21 -59.23
C SER A 466 25.25 -46.87 -59.29
N PRO A 467 25.04 -47.84 -60.21
CA PRO A 467 23.77 -48.52 -60.35
C PRO A 467 23.55 -49.47 -59.16
N VAL A 468 22.31 -49.54 -58.69
CA VAL A 468 21.84 -50.48 -57.66
C VAL A 468 20.52 -51.09 -58.09
N THR A 469 20.31 -52.36 -57.73
CA THR A 469 19.09 -53.12 -58.04
C THR A 469 18.52 -53.72 -56.76
N LEU A 470 17.24 -53.43 -56.47
CA LEU A 470 16.56 -53.95 -55.29
C LEU A 470 15.05 -53.96 -55.54
N ASP A 471 14.45 -55.14 -55.45
CA ASP A 471 12.99 -55.31 -55.59
C ASP A 471 12.44 -56.01 -54.34
N LEU A 472 12.01 -55.22 -53.36
CA LEU A 472 11.47 -55.68 -52.08
C LEU A 472 10.29 -54.80 -51.65
N GLU A 473 9.15 -55.45 -51.38
CA GLU A 473 7.93 -54.78 -50.93
C GLU A 473 7.59 -55.16 -49.48
N GLY A 474 7.07 -54.19 -48.71
CA GLY A 474 6.58 -54.44 -47.35
C GLY A 474 7.65 -54.66 -46.27
N VAL A 475 8.92 -54.39 -46.56
CA VAL A 475 10.04 -54.54 -45.60
C VAL A 475 10.41 -53.16 -45.00
N PRO A 476 10.76 -53.06 -43.71
CA PRO A 476 11.19 -51.80 -43.09
C PRO A 476 12.36 -51.12 -43.81
N LEU A 477 12.28 -49.80 -43.95
CA LEU A 477 13.30 -48.97 -44.62
C LEU A 477 14.72 -49.20 -44.10
N LYS A 478 14.91 -49.37 -42.78
CA LYS A 478 16.24 -49.66 -42.20
C LYS A 478 16.88 -50.93 -42.76
N THR A 479 16.06 -51.91 -43.13
CA THR A 479 16.52 -53.22 -43.58
C THR A 479 16.80 -53.18 -45.07
N THR A 480 15.89 -52.60 -45.85
CA THR A 480 16.04 -52.46 -47.30
C THR A 480 17.19 -51.51 -47.67
N LEU A 481 17.34 -50.37 -46.97
CA LEU A 481 18.48 -49.46 -47.16
C LEU A 481 19.82 -50.15 -46.83
N ARG A 482 19.86 -50.98 -45.78
CA ARG A 482 21.07 -51.75 -45.44
C ARG A 482 21.43 -52.76 -46.53
N LEU A 483 20.43 -53.45 -47.08
CA LEU A 483 20.64 -54.40 -48.18
C LEU A 483 21.13 -53.70 -49.44
N LEU A 484 20.57 -52.53 -49.74
CA LEU A 484 20.97 -51.69 -50.86
C LEU A 484 22.43 -51.26 -50.74
N LEU A 485 22.80 -50.68 -49.60
CA LEU A 485 24.16 -50.21 -49.36
C LEU A 485 25.19 -51.35 -49.33
N LYS A 486 24.81 -52.55 -48.87
CA LYS A 486 25.69 -53.74 -48.90
C LYS A 486 26.11 -54.16 -50.31
N GLN A 487 25.31 -53.85 -51.34
CA GLN A 487 25.70 -54.11 -52.73
C GLN A 487 26.83 -53.19 -53.22
N LEU A 488 27.04 -52.05 -52.54
CA LEU A 488 28.01 -51.03 -52.91
C LEU A 488 29.37 -51.20 -52.23
N GLY A 489 29.46 -51.99 -51.16
CA GLY A 489 30.69 -52.25 -50.40
C GLY A 489 30.44 -52.37 -48.91
#